data_AF-A0A6V7TI60-F1
#
_entry.id   AF-A0A6V7TI60-F1
#
_cell.length_a   1.000
_cell.length_b   1.000
_cell.length_c   1.000
_cell.angle_alpha   90.00
_cell.angle_beta   90.00
_cell.angle_gamma   90.00
#
_symmetry.space_group_name_H-M   'P 1'
#
loop_
_entity.id
_entity.type
_entity.pdbx_description
1 polymer ?
#
loop_
_entity_poly.entity_id
_entity_poly.type
_entity_poly.pdbx_seq_one_letter_code
_entity_poly.pdbx_strand_id
1 'polypeptide(L)'
;MIWFKSCAGQVLKLRQPLEWVTPLGLPVVQPYVTVEQVDDALAFLPIRHKQMNAFPPNFVHSLDSTHMMLTSLYCRKLGITFAAIHDCYWTHACDVDKMNKICREQFIALHKQPIIQKLSQSFNSTYLTDSIREKMPEKLVADISNVFDSSSLKLGELDINEVLKSTYFFC
;
A
#
# COMPACT_ATOMS: atom_id res chain seq x y z
N MET A 1 8.46 9.41 -1.98
CA MET A 1 9.01 8.56 -0.89
C MET A 1 9.15 9.24 0.46
N ILE A 2 9.42 10.56 0.54
CA ILE A 2 9.60 11.28 1.82
C ILE A 2 8.36 11.16 2.73
N TRP A 3 7.16 11.42 2.18
CA TRP A 3 5.90 11.34 2.94
C TRP A 3 5.68 9.99 3.62
N PHE A 4 5.91 8.87 2.93
CA PHE A 4 5.82 7.53 3.51
C PHE A 4 6.75 7.36 4.71
N LYS A 5 8.01 7.82 4.61
CA LYS A 5 8.98 7.76 5.72
C LYS A 5 8.56 8.65 6.89
N SER A 6 8.00 9.82 6.61
CA SER A 6 7.47 10.72 7.64
C SER A 6 6.30 10.07 8.40
N CYS A 7 5.35 9.46 7.68
CA CYS A 7 4.24 8.72 8.29
C CYS A 7 4.75 7.57 9.16
N ALA A 8 5.65 6.73 8.61
CA ALA A 8 6.31 5.67 9.36
C ALA A 8 6.95 6.18 10.65
N GLY A 9 7.64 7.31 10.58
CA GLY A 9 8.26 7.95 11.75
C GLY A 9 7.26 8.32 12.85
N GLN A 10 6.04 8.74 12.50
CA GLN A 10 5.00 9.06 13.48
C GLN A 10 4.38 7.81 14.10
N VAL A 11 4.06 6.78 13.28
CA VAL A 11 3.54 5.50 13.78
C VAL A 11 4.49 4.87 14.81
N LEU A 12 5.80 4.95 14.55
CA LEU A 12 6.81 4.42 15.46
C LEU A 12 6.93 5.18 16.79
N LYS A 13 6.52 6.46 16.86
CA LYS A 13 6.42 7.19 18.14
C LYS A 13 5.32 6.61 19.03
N LEU A 14 4.30 6.00 18.43
CA LEU A 14 3.22 5.30 19.12
C LEU A 14 3.62 3.86 19.51
N ARG A 15 4.86 3.44 19.23
CA ARG A 15 5.39 2.09 19.46
C ARG A 15 4.59 0.98 18.78
N GLN A 16 3.93 1.29 17.66
CA GLN A 16 3.17 0.32 16.87
C GLN A 16 3.93 -0.04 15.57
N PRO A 17 3.80 -1.29 15.07
CA PRO A 17 4.28 -1.65 13.74
C PRO A 17 3.42 -0.97 12.67
N LEU A 18 3.97 -0.82 11.47
CA LEU A 18 3.19 -0.34 10.33
C LEU A 18 2.30 -1.44 9.78
N GLU A 19 1.04 -1.08 9.60
CA GLU A 19 -0.01 -1.84 8.94
C GLU A 19 -0.84 -0.97 7.99
N TRP A 20 -1.38 -1.62 6.95
CA TRP A 20 -2.33 -1.03 6.00
C TRP A 20 -3.19 -2.14 5.38
N VAL A 21 -4.22 -1.74 4.64
CA VAL A 21 -5.08 -2.66 3.88
C VAL A 21 -4.95 -2.37 2.39
N THR A 22 -4.74 -3.39 1.56
CA THR A 22 -4.67 -3.22 0.11
C THR A 22 -6.02 -2.83 -0.48
N PRO A 23 -6.10 -2.30 -1.71
CA PRO A 23 -7.37 -2.02 -2.36
C PRO A 23 -8.29 -3.24 -2.57
N LEU A 24 -7.76 -4.46 -2.44
CA LEU A 24 -8.54 -5.71 -2.44
C LEU A 24 -8.98 -6.18 -1.03
N GLY A 25 -8.69 -5.41 0.02
CA GLY A 25 -9.08 -5.73 1.38
C GLY A 25 -8.11 -6.66 2.12
N LEU A 26 -6.90 -6.90 1.60
CA LEU A 26 -5.90 -7.72 2.29
C LEU A 26 -5.18 -6.87 3.35
N PRO A 27 -5.25 -7.20 4.65
CA PRO A 27 -4.44 -6.56 5.67
C PRO A 27 -2.97 -6.96 5.52
N VAL A 28 -2.08 -5.98 5.63
CA VAL A 28 -0.62 -6.15 5.57
C VAL A 28 -0.02 -5.51 6.81
N VAL A 29 0.85 -6.25 7.50
CA VAL A 29 1.57 -5.79 8.70
C VAL A 29 3.06 -6.03 8.50
N GLN A 30 3.90 -5.06 8.84
CA GLN A 30 5.35 -5.22 8.79
C GLN A 30 5.85 -6.00 10.02
N PRO A 31 6.52 -7.16 9.84
CA PRO A 31 6.89 -8.05 10.94
C PRO A 31 8.18 -7.61 11.66
N TYR A 32 8.72 -6.42 11.37
CA TYR A 32 10.00 -5.98 11.91
C TYR A 32 9.85 -5.49 13.35
N VAL A 33 9.75 -6.43 14.28
CA VAL A 33 9.66 -6.20 15.72
C VAL A 33 10.80 -6.94 16.43
N THR A 34 11.23 -6.39 17.57
CA THR A 34 12.08 -7.06 18.54
C THR A 34 11.23 -7.42 19.77
N VAL A 35 11.60 -8.48 20.47
CA VAL A 35 10.93 -8.90 21.70
C VAL A 35 11.81 -8.48 22.87
N GLU A 36 11.27 -7.65 23.74
CA GLU A 36 11.96 -7.15 24.93
C GLU A 36 11.10 -7.42 26.18
N GLN A 37 11.72 -7.69 27.31
CA GLN A 37 11.02 -7.81 28.60
C GLN A 37 10.90 -6.41 29.22
N VAL A 38 9.68 -6.00 29.56
CA VAL A 38 9.35 -4.72 30.21
C VAL A 38 8.41 -5.01 31.37
N ASP A 39 8.82 -4.66 32.60
CA ASP A 39 8.00 -4.80 33.82
C ASP A 39 7.30 -6.17 33.94
N ASP A 40 8.08 -7.25 33.81
CA ASP A 40 7.63 -8.66 33.86
C ASP A 40 6.69 -9.13 32.73
N ALA A 41 6.51 -8.34 31.68
CA ALA A 41 5.79 -8.73 30.46
C ALA A 41 6.71 -8.72 29.22
N LEU A 42 6.34 -9.51 28.20
CA LEU A 42 6.98 -9.43 26.88
C LEU A 42 6.32 -8.32 26.05
N ALA A 43 7.13 -7.41 25.52
CA ALA A 43 6.72 -6.35 24.61
C ALA A 43 7.32 -6.57 23.22
N PHE A 44 6.48 -6.42 22.19
CA PHE A 44 6.89 -6.44 20.79
C PHE A 44 7.14 -5.01 20.33
N LEU A 45 8.40 -4.59 20.26
CA LEU A 45 8.77 -3.22 19.91
C LEU A 45 9.21 -3.12 18.45
N PRO A 46 8.69 -2.16 17.67
CA PRO A 46 9.03 -2.05 16.26
C PRO A 46 10.47 -1.59 16.02
N ILE A 47 11.19 -2.28 15.14
CA ILE A 47 12.57 -1.95 14.77
C ILE A 47 12.57 -0.76 13.82
N ARG A 48 12.86 0.44 14.35
CA ARG A 48 12.70 1.74 13.67
C ARG A 48 13.23 1.77 12.24
N HIS A 49 14.51 1.42 12.04
CA HIS A 49 15.14 1.54 10.72
C HIS A 49 14.56 0.55 9.70
N LYS A 50 14.16 -0.67 10.13
CA LYS A 50 13.57 -1.68 9.24
C LYS A 50 12.16 -1.27 8.81
N GLN A 51 11.31 -0.87 9.77
CA GLN A 51 9.95 -0.38 9.50
C GLN A 51 9.96 0.79 8.52
N MET A 52 10.73 1.85 8.82
CA MET A 52 10.77 3.06 7.98
C MET A 52 11.29 2.80 6.56
N ASN A 53 12.33 1.98 6.41
CA ASN A 53 12.95 1.76 5.10
C ASN A 53 12.19 0.74 4.26
N ALA A 54 11.56 -0.26 4.88
CA ALA A 54 10.81 -1.28 4.18
C ALA A 54 9.37 -0.85 3.85
N PHE A 55 8.84 0.21 4.50
CA PHE A 55 7.46 0.62 4.26
C PHE A 55 7.18 1.02 2.81
N PRO A 56 7.94 1.95 2.19
CA PRO A 56 7.69 2.29 0.79
C PRO A 56 7.75 1.10 -0.20
N PRO A 57 8.79 0.24 -0.20
CA PRO A 57 8.82 -0.91 -1.12
C PRO A 57 7.72 -1.93 -0.82
N ASN A 58 7.43 -2.23 0.46
CA ASN A 58 6.37 -3.18 0.79
C ASN A 58 4.99 -2.65 0.37
N PHE A 59 4.75 -1.34 0.50
CA PHE A 59 3.51 -0.73 0.05
C PHE A 59 3.34 -0.85 -1.47
N VAL A 60 4.38 -0.53 -2.24
CA VAL A 60 4.36 -0.69 -3.71
C VAL A 60 4.16 -2.15 -4.10
N HIS A 61 4.88 -3.10 -3.50
CA HIS A 61 4.69 -4.52 -3.76
C HIS A 61 3.27 -5.01 -3.43
N SER A 62 2.62 -4.43 -2.43
CA SER A 62 1.22 -4.75 -2.14
C SER A 62 0.26 -4.25 -3.23
N LEU A 63 0.61 -3.17 -3.94
CA LEU A 63 -0.13 -2.69 -5.11
C LEU A 63 0.16 -3.55 -6.34
N ASP A 64 1.42 -3.95 -6.56
CA ASP A 64 1.80 -4.86 -7.65
C ASP A 64 1.04 -6.20 -7.52
N SER A 65 1.01 -6.76 -6.30
CA SER A 65 0.23 -7.96 -6.00
C SER A 65 -1.27 -7.74 -6.23
N THR A 66 -1.78 -6.56 -5.90
CA THR A 66 -3.19 -6.21 -6.14
C THR A 66 -3.51 -6.17 -7.63
N HIS A 67 -2.64 -5.55 -8.43
CA HIS A 67 -2.77 -5.47 -9.88
C HIS A 67 -2.70 -6.86 -10.54
N MET A 68 -1.76 -7.70 -10.11
CA MET A 68 -1.64 -9.09 -10.55
C MET A 68 -2.91 -9.88 -10.23
N MET A 69 -3.42 -9.77 -9.00
CA MET A 69 -4.65 -10.45 -8.60
C MET A 69 -5.86 -10.00 -9.43
N LEU A 70 -6.05 -8.69 -9.62
CA LEU A 70 -7.11 -8.16 -10.48
C LEU A 70 -6.99 -8.71 -11.91
N THR A 71 -5.80 -8.65 -12.50
CA THR A 71 -5.55 -9.15 -13.86
C THR A 71 -5.89 -10.63 -13.97
N SER A 72 -5.45 -11.46 -13.02
CA SER A 72 -5.75 -12.89 -13.01
C SER A 72 -7.24 -13.20 -12.89
N LEU A 73 -7.98 -12.46 -12.05
CA LEU A 73 -9.42 -12.64 -11.86
C LEU A 73 -10.20 -12.32 -13.14
N TYR A 74 -9.83 -11.26 -13.85
CA TYR A 74 -10.47 -10.89 -15.11
C TYR A 74 -10.08 -11.82 -16.27
N CYS A 75 -8.82 -12.28 -16.33
CA CYS A 75 -8.42 -13.33 -17.27
C CYS A 75 -9.25 -14.60 -17.06
N ARG A 76 -9.40 -15.04 -15.80
CA ARG A 76 -10.21 -16.21 -15.46
C ARG A 76 -11.67 -16.07 -15.88
N LYS A 77 -12.28 -14.89 -15.70
CA LYS A 77 -13.66 -14.61 -16.15
C LYS A 77 -13.86 -14.78 -17.66
N LEU A 78 -12.80 -14.57 -18.45
CA LEU A 78 -12.80 -14.70 -19.90
C LEU A 78 -12.27 -16.05 -20.40
N GLY A 79 -12.01 -17.00 -19.50
CA GLY A 79 -11.47 -18.32 -19.85
C GLY A 79 -9.99 -18.29 -20.26
N ILE A 80 -9.25 -17.23 -19.94
CA ILE A 80 -7.82 -17.10 -20.24
C ILE A 80 -7.02 -17.76 -19.11
N THR A 81 -6.20 -18.75 -19.44
CA THR A 81 -5.22 -19.33 -18.52
C THR A 81 -4.19 -18.27 -18.14
N PHE A 82 -3.97 -18.06 -16.84
CA PHE A 82 -3.07 -17.05 -16.31
C PHE A 82 -2.12 -17.65 -15.28
N ALA A 83 -0.84 -17.33 -15.39
CA ALA A 83 0.16 -17.55 -14.34
C ALA A 83 1.00 -16.28 -14.18
N ALA A 84 1.61 -16.09 -13.02
CA ALA A 84 2.49 -14.95 -12.80
C ALA A 84 3.67 -15.30 -11.90
N ILE A 85 4.80 -14.67 -12.18
CA ILE A 85 5.95 -14.56 -11.27
C ILE A 85 6.11 -13.07 -10.99
N HIS A 86 5.51 -12.62 -9.89
CA HIS A 86 5.45 -11.19 -9.53
C HIS A 86 4.88 -10.32 -10.66
N ASP A 87 5.72 -9.52 -11.32
CA ASP A 87 5.40 -8.59 -12.40
C ASP A 87 5.50 -9.23 -13.80
N CYS A 88 5.82 -10.52 -13.89
CA CYS A 88 5.86 -11.27 -15.15
C CYS A 88 4.58 -12.07 -15.33
N TYR A 89 3.74 -11.72 -16.30
CA TYR A 89 2.43 -12.37 -16.54
C TYR A 89 2.49 -13.30 -17.73
N TRP A 90 2.01 -14.53 -17.54
CA TRP A 90 2.08 -15.62 -18.51
C TRP A 90 0.68 -16.10 -18.90
N THR A 91 0.52 -16.39 -20.18
CA THR A 91 -0.69 -17.00 -20.75
C THR A 91 -0.32 -17.80 -22.01
N HIS A 92 -1.29 -18.42 -22.67
CA HIS A 92 -1.06 -19.05 -23.98
C HIS A 92 -0.89 -17.99 -25.07
N ALA A 93 -0.08 -18.29 -26.09
CA ALA A 93 0.26 -17.34 -27.15
C ALA A 93 -0.97 -16.72 -27.85
N CYS A 94 -2.06 -17.48 -28.00
CA CYS A 94 -3.31 -17.00 -28.60
C CYS A 94 -4.07 -15.95 -27.78
N ASP A 95 -3.75 -15.79 -26.50
CA ASP A 95 -4.47 -14.89 -25.58
C ASP A 95 -3.63 -13.69 -25.10
N VAL A 96 -2.37 -13.57 -25.54
CA VAL A 96 -1.44 -12.50 -25.14
C VAL A 96 -2.05 -11.11 -25.32
N ASP A 97 -2.65 -10.84 -26.48
CA ASP A 97 -3.27 -9.53 -26.76
C ASP A 97 -4.43 -9.22 -25.81
N LYS A 98 -5.24 -10.23 -25.48
CA LYS A 98 -6.36 -10.10 -24.55
C LYS A 98 -5.85 -9.86 -23.12
N MET A 99 -4.85 -10.64 -22.69
CA MET A 99 -4.22 -10.48 -21.38
C MET A 99 -3.59 -9.09 -21.23
N ASN A 100 -2.88 -8.59 -22.25
CA ASN A 100 -2.26 -7.26 -22.23
C ASN A 100 -3.30 -6.14 -22.12
N LYS A 101 -4.43 -6.27 -22.82
CA LYS A 101 -5.55 -5.33 -22.66
C LYS A 101 -6.09 -5.33 -21.23
N ILE A 102 -6.36 -6.52 -20.66
CA ILE A 102 -6.85 -6.66 -19.28
C ILE A 102 -5.84 -6.08 -18.29
N CYS A 103 -4.55 -6.37 -18.46
CA CYS A 103 -3.47 -5.85 -17.62
C CYS A 103 -3.51 -4.33 -17.53
N ARG A 104 -3.56 -3.63 -18.68
CA ARG A 104 -3.63 -2.16 -18.74
C ARG A 104 -4.93 -1.63 -18.13
N GLU A 105 -6.06 -2.27 -18.41
CA GLU A 105 -7.36 -1.89 -17.85
C GLU A 105 -7.36 -1.99 -16.32
N GLN A 106 -6.84 -3.08 -15.76
CA GLN A 106 -6.80 -3.28 -14.31
C GLN A 106 -5.78 -2.36 -13.63
N PHE A 107 -4.65 -2.04 -14.28
CA PHE A 107 -3.70 -1.05 -13.77
C PHE A 107 -4.37 0.32 -13.61
N ILE A 108 -5.09 0.76 -14.64
CA ILE A 108 -5.81 2.03 -14.62
C ILE A 108 -6.91 2.02 -13.58
N ALA A 109 -7.71 0.95 -13.53
CA ALA A 109 -8.78 0.82 -12.55
C ALA A 109 -8.25 0.87 -11.11
N LEU A 110 -7.09 0.26 -10.85
CA LEU A 110 -6.42 0.33 -9.56
C LEU A 110 -5.96 1.76 -9.24
N HIS A 111 -5.17 2.37 -10.11
CA HIS A 111 -4.54 3.67 -9.86
C HIS A 111 -5.47 4.88 -10.00
N LYS A 112 -6.65 4.72 -10.59
CA LYS A 112 -7.74 5.71 -10.52
C LYS A 112 -8.37 5.81 -9.13
N GLN A 113 -8.21 4.81 -8.28
CA GLN A 113 -8.69 4.91 -6.90
C GLN A 113 -7.84 5.92 -6.12
N PRO A 114 -8.43 6.61 -5.13
CA PRO A 114 -7.71 7.54 -4.27
C PRO A 114 -6.86 6.77 -3.23
N ILE A 115 -5.90 5.97 -3.68
CA ILE A 115 -5.13 5.01 -2.86
C ILE A 115 -4.42 5.73 -1.70
N ILE A 116 -3.75 6.85 -2.00
CA ILE A 116 -2.98 7.60 -1.01
C ILE A 116 -3.89 8.30 0.00
N GLN A 117 -5.03 8.82 -0.44
CA GLN A 117 -6.02 9.44 0.45
C GLN A 117 -6.66 8.39 1.36
N LYS A 118 -7.01 7.20 0.83
CA LYS A 118 -7.51 6.08 1.63
C LYS A 118 -6.48 5.63 2.68
N LEU A 119 -5.21 5.56 2.31
CA LEU A 119 -4.13 5.25 3.25
C LEU A 119 -4.00 6.31 4.36
N SER A 120 -4.03 7.60 4.00
CA SER A 120 -4.03 8.73 4.95
C SER A 120 -5.18 8.64 5.95
N GLN A 121 -6.40 8.38 5.47
CA GLN A 121 -7.58 8.19 6.30
C GLN A 121 -7.44 6.98 7.23
N SER A 122 -6.99 5.85 6.68
CA SER A 122 -6.74 4.63 7.45
C SER A 122 -5.72 4.86 8.56
N PHE A 123 -4.64 5.61 8.30
CA PHE A 123 -3.63 5.88 9.32
C PHE A 123 -4.19 6.70 10.47
N ASN A 124 -5.02 7.70 10.17
CA ASN A 124 -5.71 8.48 11.21
C ASN A 124 -6.66 7.61 12.03
N SER A 125 -7.48 6.75 11.42
CA SER A 125 -8.43 5.90 12.15
C SER A 125 -7.74 4.77 12.93
N THR A 126 -6.67 4.20 12.39
CA THR A 126 -5.96 3.05 12.98
C THR A 126 -5.06 3.47 14.13
N TYR A 127 -4.27 4.53 13.95
CA TYR A 127 -3.23 4.92 14.92
C TYR A 127 -3.63 6.04 15.86
N LEU A 128 -4.65 6.84 15.52
CA LEU A 128 -5.16 7.92 16.38
C LEU A 128 -6.59 7.61 16.81
N THR A 129 -6.76 6.45 17.46
CA THR A 129 -8.02 6.05 18.10
C THR A 129 -8.39 6.99 19.25
N ASP A 130 -9.66 6.99 19.66
CA ASP A 130 -10.15 7.85 20.75
C ASP A 130 -9.33 7.66 22.03
N SER A 131 -8.96 6.41 22.37
CA SER A 131 -8.14 6.13 23.54
C SER A 131 -6.73 6.74 23.46
N ILE A 132 -6.13 6.79 22.26
CA ILE A 132 -4.83 7.45 22.07
C ILE A 132 -5.00 8.97 22.18
N ARG A 133 -6.07 9.53 21.60
CA ARG A 133 -6.36 10.96 21.65
C ARG A 133 -6.59 11.46 23.07
N GLU A 134 -7.24 10.67 23.92
CA GLU A 134 -7.48 11.00 25.34
C GLU A 134 -6.20 10.96 26.18
N LYS A 135 -5.27 10.05 25.86
CA LYS A 135 -4.07 9.80 26.66
C LYS A 135 -2.86 10.63 26.24
N MET A 136 -2.87 11.21 25.04
CA MET A 136 -1.75 11.97 24.50
C MET A 136 -2.05 13.48 24.46
N PRO A 137 -1.02 14.34 24.57
CA PRO A 137 -1.21 15.78 24.42
C PRO A 137 -1.82 16.14 23.07
N GLU A 138 -2.83 17.01 23.07
CA GLU A 138 -3.59 17.40 21.87
C GLU A 138 -2.69 17.92 20.74
N LYS A 139 -1.66 18.71 21.09
CA LYS A 139 -0.67 19.21 20.12
C LYS A 139 0.07 18.07 19.40
N LEU A 140 0.44 17.01 20.12
CA LEU A 140 1.18 15.89 19.53
C LEU A 140 0.28 15.07 18.61
N VAL A 141 -0.99 14.89 18.99
CA VAL A 141 -2.00 14.24 18.14
C VAL A 141 -2.20 15.04 16.85
N ALA A 142 -2.32 16.36 16.95
CA ALA A 142 -2.45 17.25 15.79
C ALA A 142 -1.22 17.17 14.87
N ASP A 143 -0.01 17.20 15.44
CA ASP A 143 1.24 17.08 14.68
C ASP A 143 1.33 15.74 13.93
N ILE A 144 0.91 14.63 14.54
CA ILE A 144 0.86 13.31 13.87
C ILE A 144 -0.18 13.31 12.75
N SER A 145 -1.40 13.79 13.05
CA SER A 145 -2.51 13.87 12.09
C SER A 145 -2.13 14.70 10.85
N ASN A 146 -1.44 15.82 11.04
CA ASN A 146 -0.98 16.69 9.95
C ASN A 146 0.05 16.00 9.04
N VAL A 147 0.90 15.13 9.58
CA VAL A 147 1.87 14.36 8.78
C VAL A 147 1.19 13.26 7.98
N PHE A 148 0.16 12.63 8.54
CA PHE A 148 -0.64 11.64 7.81
C PHE A 148 -1.48 12.27 6.70
N ASP A 149 -1.81 13.55 6.79
CA ASP A 149 -2.62 14.20 5.78
C ASP A 149 -1.93 14.24 4.40
N SER A 150 -2.55 13.57 3.44
CA SER A 150 -2.12 13.51 2.05
C SER A 150 -2.58 14.72 1.22
N SER A 151 -3.41 15.63 1.75
CA SER A 151 -3.97 16.77 1.02
C SER A 151 -2.89 17.69 0.41
N SER A 152 -1.72 17.75 1.06
CA SER A 152 -0.56 18.51 0.61
C SER A 152 0.18 17.88 -0.58
N LEU A 153 -0.07 16.60 -0.88
CA LEU A 153 0.59 15.89 -1.98
C LEU A 153 -0.04 16.30 -3.32
N LYS A 154 0.79 16.88 -4.19
CA LYS A 154 0.39 17.25 -5.54
C LYS A 154 0.56 16.07 -6.48
N LEU A 155 -0.51 15.73 -7.20
CA LEU A 155 -0.42 14.82 -8.34
C LEU A 155 0.24 15.53 -9.53
N GLY A 156 0.90 14.75 -10.38
CA GLY A 156 1.40 15.25 -11.66
C GLY A 156 0.30 15.39 -12.70
N GLU A 157 0.70 15.76 -13.91
CA GLU A 157 -0.22 16.00 -15.04
C GLU A 157 -0.47 14.76 -15.91
N LEU A 158 0.08 13.61 -15.53
CA LEU A 158 -0.07 12.35 -16.28
C LEU A 158 -1.54 11.94 -16.36
N ASP A 159 -2.09 11.85 -17.58
CA ASP A 159 -3.35 11.14 -17.81
C ASP A 159 -3.11 9.64 -17.77
N ILE A 160 -3.58 9.00 -16.70
CA ILE A 160 -3.45 7.55 -16.49
C ILE A 160 -4.10 6.73 -17.62
N ASN A 161 -5.07 7.29 -18.36
CA ASN A 161 -5.71 6.58 -19.46
C ASN A 161 -4.78 6.29 -20.65
N GLU A 162 -3.67 7.03 -20.78
CA GLU A 162 -2.67 6.80 -21.82
C GLU A 162 -1.98 5.42 -21.69
N VAL A 163 -2.04 4.80 -20.50
CA VAL A 163 -1.55 3.43 -20.29
C VAL A 163 -2.27 2.42 -21.19
N LEU A 164 -3.54 2.62 -21.56
CA LEU A 164 -4.27 1.72 -22.47
C LEU A 164 -3.58 1.59 -23.83
N LYS A 165 -2.99 2.69 -24.31
CA LYS A 165 -2.36 2.79 -25.63
C LYS A 165 -0.89 2.40 -25.60
N SER A 166 -0.31 2.19 -24.43
CA SER A 166 1.12 1.91 -24.28
C SER A 166 1.45 0.46 -24.64
N THR A 167 2.02 0.26 -25.83
CA THR A 167 2.49 -1.06 -26.30
C THR A 167 3.51 -1.68 -25.35
N TYR A 168 4.43 -0.86 -24.81
CA TYR A 168 5.55 -1.32 -24.00
C TYR A 168 5.30 -1.25 -22.48
N PHE A 169 4.04 -1.08 -22.06
CA PHE A 169 3.70 -1.10 -20.64
C PHE A 169 3.94 -2.48 -20.00
N PHE A 170 3.52 -3.53 -20.70
CA PHE A 170 3.79 -4.94 -20.43
C PHE A 170 4.10 -5.57 -21.79
N CYS A 171 5.29 -6.13 -21.95
CA CYS A 171 5.82 -6.68 -23.19
C CYS A 171 6.37 -8.09 -22.99
#